data_AF-A0A7M5WRZ5-F1
#
_entry.id   AF-A0A7M5WRZ5-F1
#
_cell.length_a   1.000
_cell.length_b   1.000
_cell.length_c   1.000
_cell.angle_alpha   90.00
_cell.angle_beta   90.00
_cell.angle_gamma   90.00
#
_symmetry.space_group_name_H-M   'P 1'
#
loop_
_entity.id
_entity.type
_entity.pdbx_description
1 polymer ?
#
loop_
_entity_poly.entity_id
_entity_poly.type
_entity_poly.pdbx_seq_one_letter_code
_entity_poly.pdbx_strand_id
1 'polypeptide(L)'
;MWFKNVLHRTKSMDVIIIQQQTPEKPPISGNGGEPGPILRREGLSRKERPKSLSIRPNYSPADNSRGFFRTNTPSPTEYRFNIGKAKQENNVMMLKLAKAEQQLHEALEKNKVLQDKLSERGNQLEDVKRQVKMLTAKLEREIQSSGDLYNKVKELEKSIQNHSQLNGSLVTDNNDNEVSLDTSFLNESIEQLEDHLRRRSITPIGDLMLSCTLCNARIRIDELESHSVKCSSGNAKKANGSGPKSPTQPGMLVATVTCAQRKGSIVGGGPEECNSFKVICKTTIPEYKQTLLVSERTKEDFLWFRKTLEVLHPERIIPPLKFQDDLAANLREIQRFLSRTCVHKVLKSDSLVRKFFEATNKELDELRRNLEAKLPSPMKHHKPAVEVEDQDGVLYKTQKYVSQLLMNLESLVEHFRSSNNKTGDGLSQCFKMLSEGEPADTYLKSITSSLSSIIRDLENKNSVIYDESVLAEDLESILDMVQSADELLCRVENCVNTFLYWEEEIRVFEEMKTEGLVTSSNGKDITHLWAEASSNCRTAKDELERMCRHLSEELKEFDYRKEQELKQVFIEYAESRFDVFEKMQSKWFGVKLMLDTDIVPSLRAIDFNDPNS
;
A
#
# COMPACT_ATOMS: atom_id res chain seq x y z
N MET A 1 -3.80 -18.49 16.81
CA MET A 1 -4.19 -17.44 17.78
C MET A 1 -5.67 -17.09 17.60
N TRP A 2 -6.12 -16.75 16.38
CA TRP A 2 -7.53 -16.50 16.05
C TRP A 2 -8.52 -17.61 16.47
N PHE A 3 -8.28 -18.85 16.04
CA PHE A 3 -9.15 -19.98 16.38
C PHE A 3 -9.27 -20.24 17.90
N LYS A 4 -8.20 -19.97 18.67
CA LYS A 4 -8.18 -20.11 20.13
C LYS A 4 -9.01 -19.04 20.85
N ASN A 5 -9.09 -17.83 20.29
CA ASN A 5 -9.90 -16.75 20.88
C ASN A 5 -11.39 -16.88 20.52
N VAL A 6 -11.70 -17.36 19.31
CA VAL A 6 -13.09 -17.64 18.89
C VAL A 6 -13.69 -18.81 19.69
N LEU A 7 -12.91 -19.86 19.95
CA LEU A 7 -13.38 -21.03 20.71
C LEU A 7 -13.36 -20.87 22.24
N HIS A 8 -12.74 -19.82 22.79
CA HIS A 8 -12.69 -19.63 24.25
C HIS A 8 -14.09 -19.39 24.88
N ARG A 9 -15.13 -19.27 24.05
CA ARG A 9 -16.54 -19.13 24.42
C ARG A 9 -17.32 -20.45 24.52
N THR A 10 -16.79 -21.57 24.03
CA THR A 10 -17.44 -22.88 24.14
C THR A 10 -16.73 -23.69 25.24
N LYS A 11 -17.38 -23.82 26.41
CA LYS A 11 -16.83 -24.53 27.60
C LYS A 11 -16.52 -26.03 27.38
N SER A 12 -16.58 -26.54 26.14
CA SER A 12 -16.55 -27.96 25.79
C SER A 12 -15.25 -28.44 25.12
N MET A 13 -14.30 -27.56 24.77
CA MET A 13 -13.05 -27.95 24.08
C MET A 13 -11.76 -27.73 24.89
N ASP A 14 -11.76 -28.06 26.19
CA ASP A 14 -10.54 -28.06 27.02
C ASP A 14 -9.59 -29.24 26.76
N VAL A 15 -9.84 -30.08 25.76
CA VAL A 15 -8.97 -31.20 25.39
C VAL A 15 -8.38 -30.91 24.00
N ILE A 16 -7.05 -30.82 23.95
CA ILE A 16 -6.18 -30.46 22.81
C ILE A 16 -5.76 -28.99 22.79
N ILE A 17 -5.01 -28.53 23.81
CA ILE A 17 -4.16 -27.33 23.66
C ILE A 17 -2.79 -27.54 24.31
N ILE A 18 -1.76 -27.71 23.48
CA ILE A 18 -0.35 -27.54 23.87
C ILE A 18 -0.07 -26.03 24.01
N GLN A 19 0.45 -25.66 25.18
CA GLN A 19 0.82 -24.30 25.59
C GLN A 19 2.05 -23.78 24.84
N GLN A 20 1.95 -22.58 24.29
CA GLN A 20 3.09 -21.65 24.15
C GLN A 20 2.61 -20.26 24.54
N GLN A 21 3.11 -19.76 25.68
CA GLN A 21 2.93 -18.39 26.14
C GLN A 21 4.13 -17.55 25.69
N THR A 22 3.88 -16.32 25.24
CA THR A 22 4.88 -15.25 25.13
C THR A 22 4.44 -14.06 25.98
N PRO A 23 5.37 -13.35 26.64
CA PRO A 23 5.04 -12.33 27.63
C PRO A 23 4.69 -10.98 27.00
N GLU A 24 3.72 -10.30 27.61
CA GLU A 24 3.31 -8.93 27.32
C GLU A 24 4.40 -7.91 27.72
N LYS A 25 4.53 -6.84 26.93
CA LYS A 25 5.34 -5.66 27.26
C LYS A 25 4.48 -4.61 27.99
N PRO A 26 5.03 -3.85 28.95
CA PRO A 26 4.32 -2.74 29.58
C PRO A 26 4.37 -1.47 28.70
N PRO A 27 3.42 -0.52 28.90
CA PRO A 27 3.36 0.71 28.11
C PRO A 27 4.43 1.72 28.54
N ILE A 28 5.03 2.38 27.56
CA ILE A 28 5.94 3.52 27.74
C ILE A 28 5.10 4.79 27.61
N SER A 29 4.95 5.54 28.70
CA SER A 29 4.43 6.90 28.70
C SER A 29 5.54 7.87 28.28
N GLY A 30 5.39 8.52 27.12
CA GLY A 30 6.28 9.59 26.67
C GLY A 30 5.59 10.95 26.77
N ASN A 31 5.88 11.71 27.82
CA ASN A 31 5.70 13.17 27.84
C ASN A 31 6.96 13.80 27.27
N GLY A 32 6.85 14.45 26.11
CA GLY A 32 7.91 15.28 25.53
C GLY A 32 7.81 16.71 26.03
N GLY A 33 8.74 17.12 26.89
CA GLY A 33 9.03 18.52 27.22
C GLY A 33 10.39 18.92 26.67
N GLU A 34 10.46 20.10 26.05
CA GLU A 34 11.65 20.69 25.42
C GLU A 34 12.82 20.90 26.41
N PRO A 35 14.09 20.87 25.95
CA PRO A 35 15.24 21.08 26.81
C PRO A 35 15.68 22.56 26.88
N GLY A 36 15.67 23.12 28.10
CA GLY A 36 16.41 24.33 28.45
C GLY A 36 17.85 24.03 28.92
N PRO A 37 18.76 25.03 28.91
CA PRO A 37 20.19 24.78 28.90
C PRO A 37 20.80 24.50 30.28
N ILE A 38 21.86 23.70 30.21
CA ILE A 38 22.70 23.17 31.28
C ILE A 38 23.47 24.28 32.00
N LEU A 39 23.35 24.34 33.33
CA LEU A 39 24.33 24.98 34.20
C LEU A 39 24.90 23.99 35.20
N ARG A 40 26.24 23.96 35.23
CA ARG A 40 27.11 23.27 36.19
C ARG A 40 26.68 23.50 37.64
N ARG A 41 26.71 22.44 38.46
CA ARG A 41 27.34 22.52 39.78
C ARG A 41 27.81 21.18 40.32
N GLU A 42 28.87 21.30 41.09
CA GLU A 42 29.80 20.30 41.57
C GLU A 42 29.24 19.37 42.65
N GLY A 43 29.86 18.18 42.73
CA GLY A 43 30.30 17.51 43.95
C GLY A 43 29.32 17.33 45.11
N LEU A 44 29.07 16.07 45.47
CA LEU A 44 29.45 15.55 46.79
C LEU A 44 29.23 14.03 46.86
N SER A 45 30.29 13.35 47.28
CA SER A 45 30.35 11.94 47.63
C SER A 45 29.53 11.67 48.89
N ARG A 46 28.65 10.66 48.86
CA ARG A 46 28.35 9.85 50.05
C ARG A 46 27.88 8.44 49.71
N LYS A 47 28.67 7.46 50.17
CA LYS A 47 28.30 6.05 50.31
C LYS A 47 27.10 5.92 51.25
N GLU A 48 26.04 5.27 50.82
CA GLU A 48 25.10 4.61 51.73
C GLU A 48 24.78 3.19 51.24
N ARG A 49 24.94 2.23 52.17
CA ARG A 49 24.62 0.81 52.02
C ARG A 49 23.10 0.62 51.99
N PRO A 50 22.56 -0.38 51.26
CA PRO A 50 21.15 -0.72 51.39
C PRO A 50 20.88 -1.40 52.74
N LYS A 51 19.85 -0.89 53.44
CA LYS A 51 19.29 -1.46 54.66
C LYS A 51 18.58 -2.78 54.32
N SER A 52 18.91 -3.82 55.08
CA SER A 52 18.21 -5.10 55.12
C SER A 52 16.79 -4.93 55.69
N LEU A 53 15.77 -5.23 54.90
CA LEU A 53 14.39 -5.38 55.37
C LEU A 53 14.21 -6.81 55.90
N SER A 54 14.22 -6.96 57.24
CA SER A 54 13.75 -8.17 57.91
C SER A 54 12.22 -8.13 57.98
N ILE A 55 11.55 -9.07 57.33
CA ILE A 55 10.11 -9.27 57.47
C ILE A 55 9.89 -10.17 58.70
N ARG A 56 9.34 -9.59 59.77
CA ARG A 56 8.75 -10.32 60.89
C ARG A 56 7.35 -10.81 60.48
N PRO A 57 6.96 -12.05 60.78
CA PRO A 57 5.56 -12.44 60.77
C PRO A 57 4.89 -12.00 62.09
N ASN A 58 3.78 -11.28 61.97
CA ASN A 58 2.88 -10.95 63.07
C ASN A 58 2.15 -12.22 63.54
N TYR A 59 2.42 -12.61 64.78
CA TYR A 59 1.54 -13.46 65.58
C TYR A 59 0.51 -12.57 66.28
N SER A 60 -0.77 -12.90 66.17
CA SER A 60 -1.81 -12.46 67.11
C SER A 60 -2.28 -13.68 67.91
N PRO A 61 -2.43 -13.57 69.24
CA PRO A 61 -2.69 -14.71 70.10
C PRO A 61 -4.17 -14.88 70.45
N ALA A 62 -4.47 -16.14 70.82
CA ALA A 62 -5.52 -16.61 71.71
C ALA A 62 -6.97 -16.54 71.23
N ASP A 63 -7.55 -17.72 71.01
CA ASP A 63 -8.73 -18.07 71.80
C ASP A 63 -8.69 -19.52 72.27
N ASN A 64 -8.94 -19.68 73.57
CA ASN A 64 -8.83 -20.91 74.34
C ASN A 64 -10.13 -21.70 74.23
N SER A 65 -10.08 -22.93 73.71
CA SER A 65 -11.06 -23.95 74.09
C SER A 65 -10.36 -25.28 74.38
N ARG A 66 -10.47 -25.68 75.64
CA ARG A 66 -9.97 -26.94 76.21
C ARG A 66 -10.72 -28.11 75.58
N GLY A 67 -10.01 -28.94 74.83
CA GLY A 67 -10.46 -30.26 74.40
C GLY A 67 -9.46 -31.32 74.84
N PHE A 68 -9.96 -32.37 75.50
CA PHE A 68 -9.24 -33.49 76.09
C PHE A 68 -8.10 -34.07 75.23
N PHE A 69 -6.90 -34.20 75.83
CA PHE A 69 -5.82 -35.01 75.29
C PHE A 69 -6.17 -36.50 75.40
N ARG A 70 -6.57 -37.14 74.30
CA ARG A 70 -6.35 -38.57 74.07
C ARG A 70 -5.02 -38.74 73.34
N THR A 71 -4.01 -39.23 74.03
CA THR A 71 -2.75 -39.67 73.43
C THR A 71 -2.99 -40.97 72.66
N ASN A 72 -3.48 -40.85 71.43
CA ASN A 72 -3.41 -41.94 70.45
C ASN A 72 -1.99 -41.94 69.89
N THR A 73 -1.16 -42.86 70.38
CA THR A 73 0.09 -43.21 69.70
C THR A 73 -0.28 -43.78 68.33
N PRO A 74 0.17 -43.16 67.22
CA PRO A 74 -0.18 -43.64 65.89
C PRO A 74 0.34 -45.06 65.73
N SER A 75 -0.51 -45.94 65.24
CA SER A 75 -0.15 -47.34 65.03
C SER A 75 1.02 -47.43 64.03
N PRO A 76 1.89 -48.46 64.10
CA PRO A 76 3.01 -48.64 63.17
C PRO A 76 2.62 -48.57 61.67
N THR A 77 1.34 -48.83 61.38
CA THR A 77 0.69 -48.70 60.07
C THR A 77 0.49 -47.25 59.61
N GLU A 78 0.13 -46.32 60.50
CA GLU A 78 0.00 -44.88 60.15
C GLU A 78 1.36 -44.24 59.88
N TYR A 79 2.40 -44.68 60.58
CA TYR A 79 3.77 -44.19 60.35
C TYR A 79 4.28 -44.58 58.95
N ARG A 80 3.95 -45.78 58.46
CA ARG A 80 4.27 -46.20 57.09
C ARG A 80 3.50 -45.42 56.03
N PHE A 81 2.23 -45.11 56.28
CA PHE A 81 1.41 -44.32 55.36
C PHE A 81 1.92 -42.88 55.22
N ASN A 82 2.29 -42.24 56.33
CA ASN A 82 2.84 -40.89 56.33
C ASN A 82 4.20 -40.79 55.64
N ILE A 83 5.07 -41.80 55.78
CA ILE A 83 6.35 -41.87 55.05
C ILE A 83 6.12 -42.02 53.54
N GLY A 84 5.13 -42.81 53.13
CA GLY A 84 4.76 -42.97 51.71
C GLY A 84 4.28 -41.65 51.10
N LYS A 85 3.40 -40.93 51.80
CA LYS A 85 2.89 -39.63 51.37
C LYS A 85 4.01 -38.58 51.26
N ALA A 86 4.90 -38.51 52.26
CA ALA A 86 6.05 -37.59 52.23
C ALA A 86 7.02 -37.90 51.08
N LYS A 87 7.24 -39.19 50.74
CA LYS A 87 8.05 -39.57 49.57
C LYS A 87 7.38 -39.16 48.25
N GLN A 88 6.07 -39.31 48.15
CA GLN A 88 5.32 -38.90 46.96
C GLN A 88 5.35 -37.37 46.78
N GLU A 89 5.14 -36.61 47.86
CA GLU A 89 5.24 -35.15 47.85
C GLU A 89 6.66 -34.67 47.47
N ASN A 90 7.70 -35.32 47.99
CA ASN A 90 9.09 -35.02 47.63
C ASN A 90 9.37 -35.31 46.15
N ASN A 91 8.88 -36.43 45.61
CA ASN A 91 9.02 -36.73 44.18
C ASN A 91 8.31 -35.71 43.28
N VAL A 92 7.11 -35.26 43.67
CA VAL A 92 6.40 -34.20 42.95
C VAL A 92 7.15 -32.88 43.02
N MET A 93 7.76 -32.57 44.18
CA MET A 93 8.57 -31.36 44.36
C MET A 93 9.84 -31.39 43.51
N MET A 94 10.54 -32.52 43.45
CA MET A 94 11.72 -32.72 42.61
C MET A 94 11.39 -32.58 41.12
N LEU A 95 10.24 -33.10 40.67
CA LEU A 95 9.80 -32.94 39.27
C LEU A 95 9.48 -31.49 38.94
N LYS A 96 8.85 -30.75 39.87
CA LYS A 96 8.60 -29.32 39.73
C LYS A 96 9.89 -28.52 39.68
N LEU A 97 10.89 -28.87 40.51
CA LEU A 97 12.21 -28.25 40.52
C LEU A 97 12.93 -28.46 39.18
N ALA A 98 12.98 -29.70 38.69
CA ALA A 98 13.60 -30.03 37.41
C ALA A 98 12.93 -29.28 36.24
N LYS A 99 11.58 -29.17 36.24
CA LYS A 99 10.86 -28.38 35.24
C LYS A 99 11.18 -26.90 35.32
N ALA A 100 11.32 -26.34 36.52
CA ALA A 100 11.71 -24.94 36.72
C ALA A 100 13.15 -24.67 36.26
N GLU A 101 14.09 -25.59 36.52
CA GLU A 101 15.47 -25.51 36.04
C GLU A 101 15.54 -25.56 34.51
N GLN A 102 14.77 -26.45 33.87
CA GLN A 102 14.65 -26.50 32.41
C GLN A 102 14.11 -25.18 31.84
N GLN A 103 13.05 -24.64 32.43
CA GLN A 103 12.47 -23.35 32.00
C GLN A 103 13.46 -22.20 32.16
N LEU A 104 14.27 -22.21 33.23
CA LEU A 104 15.32 -21.22 33.44
C LEU A 104 16.41 -21.32 32.37
N HIS A 105 16.86 -22.53 32.02
CA HIS A 105 17.83 -22.75 30.95
C HIS A 105 17.31 -22.26 29.58
N GLU A 106 16.07 -22.60 29.23
CA GLU A 106 15.43 -22.11 27.99
C GLU A 106 15.31 -20.59 27.97
N ALA A 107 15.01 -19.96 29.11
CA ALA A 107 14.94 -18.51 29.24
C ALA A 107 16.32 -17.85 29.07
N LEU A 108 17.38 -18.43 29.65
CA LEU A 108 18.76 -17.94 29.50
C LEU A 108 19.25 -18.06 28.05
N GLU A 109 18.93 -19.14 27.36
CA GLU A 109 19.29 -19.33 25.95
C GLU A 109 18.57 -18.33 25.04
N LYS A 110 17.27 -18.10 25.28
CA LYS A 110 16.50 -17.04 24.59
C LYS A 110 17.10 -15.66 24.83
N ASN A 111 17.54 -15.37 26.06
CA ASN A 111 18.16 -14.08 26.39
C ASN A 111 19.49 -13.89 25.66
N LYS A 112 20.31 -14.94 25.56
CA LYS A 112 21.56 -14.92 24.77
C LYS A 112 21.29 -14.60 23.29
N VAL A 113 20.31 -15.26 22.68
CA VAL A 113 19.92 -14.98 21.28
C VAL A 113 19.43 -13.54 21.10
N LEU A 114 18.70 -12.99 22.07
CA LEU A 114 18.27 -11.59 22.03
C LEU A 114 19.45 -10.61 22.17
N GLN A 115 20.44 -10.94 23.00
CA GLN A 115 21.66 -10.15 23.15
C GLN A 115 22.48 -10.12 21.86
N ASP A 116 22.62 -11.26 21.19
CA ASP A 116 23.31 -11.35 19.89
C ASP A 116 22.59 -10.52 18.82
N LYS A 117 21.26 -10.59 18.75
CA LYS A 117 20.45 -9.75 17.84
C LYS A 117 20.55 -8.25 18.15
N LEU A 118 20.65 -7.88 19.42
CA LEU A 118 20.87 -6.48 19.82
C LEU A 118 22.25 -5.99 19.39
N SER A 119 23.28 -6.83 19.53
CA SER A 119 24.63 -6.51 19.05
C SER A 119 24.66 -6.35 17.53
N GLU A 120 24.00 -7.24 16.78
CA GLU A 120 23.90 -7.14 15.31
C GLU A 120 23.21 -5.84 14.87
N ARG A 121 22.07 -5.49 15.50
CA ARG A 121 21.37 -4.22 15.23
C ARG A 121 22.22 -3.00 15.61
N GLY A 122 23.02 -3.09 16.66
CA GLY A 122 23.98 -2.04 17.04
C GLY A 122 25.01 -1.79 15.93
N ASN A 123 25.54 -2.85 15.32
CA ASN A 123 26.48 -2.75 14.20
C ASN A 123 25.82 -2.14 12.96
N GLN A 124 24.60 -2.60 12.61
CA GLN A 124 23.84 -2.03 11.49
C GLN A 124 23.57 -0.53 11.67
N LEU A 125 23.26 -0.09 12.90
CA LEU A 125 23.05 1.32 13.21
C LEU A 125 24.34 2.15 13.01
N GLU A 126 25.50 1.62 13.37
CA GLU A 126 26.79 2.29 13.15
C GLU A 126 27.16 2.37 11.65
N ASP A 127 26.80 1.37 10.85
CA ASP A 127 26.96 1.43 9.39
C ASP A 127 26.06 2.49 8.76
N VAL A 128 24.79 2.58 9.19
CA VAL A 128 23.87 3.64 8.74
C VAL A 128 24.39 5.02 9.15
N LYS A 129 24.90 5.19 10.37
CA LYS A 129 25.53 6.47 10.79
C LYS A 129 26.72 6.84 9.90
N ARG A 130 27.55 5.87 9.47
CA ARG A 130 28.64 6.10 8.52
C ARG A 130 28.12 6.53 7.15
N GLN A 131 27.06 5.89 6.65
CA GLN A 131 26.44 6.29 5.38
C GLN A 131 25.85 7.70 5.44
N VAL A 132 25.16 8.05 6.53
CA VAL A 132 24.63 9.40 6.74
C VAL A 132 25.75 10.43 6.75
N LYS A 133 26.85 10.20 7.49
CA LYS A 133 28.02 11.11 7.48
C LYS A 133 28.61 11.29 6.07
N MET A 134 28.70 10.21 5.29
CA MET A 134 29.20 10.26 3.92
C MET A 134 28.26 11.08 3.01
N LEU A 135 26.94 10.90 3.15
CA LEU A 135 25.94 11.65 2.38
C LEU A 135 25.92 13.14 2.78
N THR A 136 26.02 13.45 4.08
CA THR A 136 26.14 14.84 4.56
C THR A 136 27.38 15.51 3.96
N ALA A 137 28.55 14.85 3.97
CA ALA A 137 29.76 15.38 3.35
C ALA A 137 29.67 15.49 1.80
N LYS A 138 28.82 14.70 1.15
CA LYS A 138 28.52 14.84 -0.28
C LYS A 138 27.63 16.06 -0.53
N LEU A 139 26.58 16.22 0.27
CA LEU A 139 25.66 17.36 0.19
C LEU A 139 26.37 18.69 0.43
N GLU A 140 27.26 18.76 1.42
CA GLU A 140 28.07 19.97 1.69
C GLU A 140 28.95 20.35 0.49
N ARG A 141 29.55 19.37 -0.19
CA ARG A 141 30.32 19.62 -1.42
C ARG A 141 29.45 20.11 -2.57
N GLU A 142 28.22 19.62 -2.68
CA GLU A 142 27.26 20.09 -3.70
C GLU A 142 26.78 21.52 -3.40
N ILE A 143 26.48 21.83 -2.14
CA ILE A 143 26.14 23.19 -1.71
C ILE A 143 27.28 24.17 -2.04
N GLN A 144 28.52 23.79 -1.74
CA GLN A 144 29.70 24.60 -2.08
C GLN A 144 29.82 24.78 -3.60
N SER A 145 29.69 23.71 -4.37
CA SER A 145 29.78 23.77 -5.84
C SER A 145 28.67 24.61 -6.46
N SER A 146 27.46 24.57 -5.90
CA SER A 146 26.33 25.39 -6.34
C SER A 146 26.57 26.86 -6.04
N GLY A 147 27.12 27.18 -4.86
CA GLY A 147 27.56 28.53 -4.51
C GLY A 147 28.62 29.08 -5.47
N ASP A 148 29.60 28.26 -5.85
CA ASP A 148 30.64 28.64 -6.81
C ASP A 148 30.05 28.91 -8.21
N LEU A 149 29.09 28.10 -8.66
CA LEU A 149 28.38 28.30 -9.92
C LEU A 149 27.53 29.57 -9.91
N TYR A 150 26.79 29.82 -8.83
CA TYR A 150 25.98 31.03 -8.68
C TYR A 150 26.85 32.30 -8.76
N ASN A 151 28.02 32.29 -8.13
CA ASN A 151 28.97 33.40 -8.21
C ASN A 151 29.48 33.63 -9.65
N LYS A 152 29.76 32.56 -10.40
CA LYS A 152 30.17 32.67 -11.81
C LYS A 152 29.06 33.22 -12.71
N VAL A 153 27.82 32.77 -12.51
CA VAL A 153 26.67 33.32 -13.25
C VAL A 153 26.53 34.82 -12.98
N LYS A 154 26.67 35.24 -11.72
CA LYS A 154 26.61 36.65 -11.33
C LYS A 154 27.77 37.49 -11.91
N GLU A 155 28.96 36.92 -12.09
CA GLU A 155 30.07 37.57 -12.79
C GLU A 155 29.80 37.73 -14.30
N LEU A 156 29.20 36.73 -14.94
CA LEU A 156 28.78 36.79 -16.34
C LEU A 156 27.69 37.86 -16.53
N GLU A 157 26.68 37.90 -15.67
CA GLU A 157 25.63 38.94 -15.68
C GLU A 157 26.22 40.35 -15.61
N LYS A 158 27.17 40.59 -14.70
CA LYS A 158 27.89 41.87 -14.61
C LYS A 158 28.68 42.19 -15.87
N SER A 159 29.32 41.19 -16.48
CA SER A 159 30.11 41.38 -17.70
C SER A 159 29.22 41.75 -18.89
N ILE A 160 28.04 41.12 -19.01
CA ILE A 160 27.03 41.47 -20.01
C ILE A 160 26.51 42.90 -19.79
N GLN A 161 26.22 43.28 -18.55
CA GLN A 161 25.72 44.61 -18.21
C GLN A 161 26.76 45.71 -18.46
N ASN A 162 28.04 45.44 -18.25
CA ASN A 162 29.11 46.37 -18.61
C ASN A 162 29.26 46.53 -20.12
N HIS A 163 29.11 45.45 -20.89
CA HIS A 163 29.14 45.50 -22.35
C HIS A 163 27.95 46.27 -22.94
N SER A 164 26.75 46.15 -22.36
CA SER A 164 25.58 46.91 -22.83
C SER A 164 25.71 48.41 -22.58
N GLN A 165 26.36 48.82 -21.48
CA GLN A 165 26.65 50.23 -21.19
C GLN A 165 27.69 50.86 -22.14
N LEU A 166 28.71 50.09 -22.56
CA LEU A 166 29.72 50.58 -23.51
C LEU A 166 29.16 50.78 -24.93
N ASN A 167 28.18 49.96 -25.34
CA ASN A 167 27.54 50.10 -26.64
C ASN A 167 26.42 51.16 -26.68
N GLY A 168 25.88 51.56 -25.52
CA GLY A 168 24.84 52.59 -25.41
C GLY A 168 25.32 54.04 -25.58
N SER A 169 26.64 54.30 -25.61
CA SER A 169 27.20 55.66 -25.69
C SER A 169 27.69 56.06 -27.10
N LEU A 170 27.44 55.25 -28.13
CA LEU A 170 28.03 55.41 -29.47
C LEU A 170 26.99 55.48 -30.61
N VAL A 171 25.79 56.00 -30.32
CA VAL A 171 24.74 56.20 -31.32
C VAL A 171 24.24 57.65 -31.28
N THR A 172 25.08 58.55 -31.78
CA THR A 172 24.66 59.76 -32.50
C THR A 172 25.71 60.05 -33.56
N ASP A 173 25.67 59.33 -34.67
CA ASP A 173 25.93 59.92 -35.99
C ASP A 173 25.60 58.91 -37.08
N ASN A 174 24.74 59.35 -38.00
CA ASN A 174 24.26 58.59 -39.14
C ASN A 174 25.43 58.22 -40.06
N ASN A 175 25.74 56.93 -40.17
CA ASN A 175 26.31 56.36 -41.38
C ASN A 175 26.13 54.84 -41.41
N ASP A 176 25.54 54.36 -42.52
CA ASP A 176 25.31 52.97 -42.86
C ASP A 176 26.63 52.21 -43.08
N ASN A 177 27.28 51.81 -41.99
CA ASN A 177 28.31 50.77 -42.03
C ASN A 177 27.94 49.68 -41.02
N GLU A 178 27.70 48.50 -41.56
CA GLU A 178 27.37 47.26 -40.88
C GLU A 178 28.52 46.89 -39.91
N VAL A 179 28.38 47.29 -38.64
CA VAL A 179 29.31 46.90 -37.58
C VAL A 179 29.01 45.45 -37.21
N SER A 180 29.80 44.54 -37.76
CA SER A 180 29.89 43.14 -37.35
C SER A 180 30.27 43.08 -35.86
N LEU A 181 29.26 42.88 -35.00
CA LEU A 181 29.44 42.55 -33.60
C LEU A 181 30.12 41.19 -33.49
N ASP A 182 31.29 41.17 -32.86
CA ASP A 182 32.11 39.98 -32.64
C ASP A 182 31.42 39.04 -31.64
N THR A 183 30.49 38.24 -32.15
CA THR A 183 29.71 37.23 -31.42
C THR A 183 30.55 36.00 -31.03
N SER A 184 31.82 35.94 -31.46
CA SER A 184 32.73 34.83 -31.19
C SER A 184 32.98 34.64 -29.68
N PHE A 185 33.12 35.73 -28.93
CA PHE A 185 33.44 35.67 -27.49
C PHE A 185 32.28 35.14 -26.62
N LEU A 186 31.04 35.49 -26.98
CA LEU A 186 29.83 34.99 -26.30
C LEU A 186 29.60 33.50 -26.61
N ASN A 187 29.81 33.09 -27.87
CA ASN A 187 29.67 31.69 -28.25
C ASN A 187 30.73 30.81 -27.59
N GLU A 188 31.98 31.27 -27.49
CA GLU A 188 33.05 30.51 -26.80
C GLU A 188 32.78 30.38 -25.30
N SER A 189 32.18 31.41 -24.67
CA SER A 189 31.78 31.36 -23.26
C SER A 189 30.59 30.43 -23.00
N ILE A 190 29.61 30.40 -23.92
CA ILE A 190 28.46 29.49 -23.86
C ILE A 190 28.91 28.05 -24.08
N GLU A 191 29.79 27.81 -25.05
CA GLU A 191 30.32 26.47 -25.35
C GLU A 191 31.17 25.94 -24.19
N GLN A 192 31.98 26.78 -23.55
CA GLN A 192 32.69 26.42 -22.33
C GLN A 192 31.75 26.13 -21.16
N LEU A 193 30.63 26.85 -21.03
CA LEU A 193 29.62 26.63 -19.98
C LEU A 193 28.86 25.31 -20.21
N GLU A 194 28.43 25.05 -21.45
CA GLU A 194 27.79 23.79 -21.85
C GLU A 194 28.72 22.60 -21.64
N ASP A 195 30.00 22.72 -22.03
CA ASP A 195 30.97 21.64 -21.86
C ASP A 195 31.30 21.43 -20.37
N HIS A 196 31.29 22.49 -19.54
CA HIS A 196 31.41 22.35 -18.08
C HIS A 196 30.19 21.66 -17.45
N LEU A 197 28.98 21.95 -17.93
CA LEU A 197 27.74 21.31 -17.50
C LEU A 197 27.69 19.84 -17.94
N ARG A 198 28.11 19.53 -19.18
CA ARG A 198 28.20 18.15 -19.70
C ARG A 198 29.23 17.31 -18.94
N ARG A 199 30.40 17.87 -18.62
CA ARG A 199 31.48 17.15 -17.91
C ARG A 199 31.22 16.97 -16.41
N ARG A 200 30.34 17.74 -15.77
CA ARG A 200 30.07 17.69 -14.32
C ARG A 200 28.64 17.29 -13.92
N SER A 201 27.68 17.20 -14.85
CA SER A 201 26.36 16.63 -14.53
C SER A 201 26.49 15.14 -14.20
N ILE A 202 25.99 14.73 -13.04
CA ILE A 202 26.08 13.34 -12.55
C ILE A 202 25.10 12.41 -13.30
N THR A 203 24.17 12.98 -14.06
CA THR A 203 23.37 12.27 -15.07
C THR A 203 23.09 13.23 -16.23
N PRO A 204 23.86 13.18 -17.33
CA PRO A 204 23.43 13.78 -18.58
C PRO A 204 22.03 13.25 -18.90
N ILE A 205 21.13 14.09 -19.42
CA ILE A 205 19.80 13.64 -19.88
C ILE A 205 19.93 12.48 -20.89
N GLY A 206 21.06 12.38 -21.60
CA GLY A 206 21.41 11.25 -22.47
C GLY A 206 21.75 9.92 -21.77
N ASP A 207 21.97 9.91 -20.45
CA ASP A 207 22.17 8.68 -19.66
C ASP A 207 20.90 8.20 -18.93
N LEU A 208 19.76 8.91 -19.08
CA LEU A 208 18.47 8.38 -18.63
C LEU A 208 18.14 7.12 -19.43
N MET A 209 18.10 6.00 -18.72
CA MET A 209 17.78 4.69 -19.29
C MET A 209 16.34 4.29 -18.95
N LEU A 210 15.52 4.19 -19.99
CA LEU A 210 14.15 3.68 -19.93
C LEU A 210 14.15 2.16 -20.13
N SER A 211 13.25 1.45 -19.47
CA SER A 211 13.11 0.01 -19.67
C SER A 211 11.98 -0.26 -20.66
N CYS A 212 12.29 -0.85 -21.81
CA CYS A 212 11.27 -1.26 -22.76
C CYS A 212 10.34 -2.30 -22.13
N THR A 213 9.05 -2.03 -21.96
CA THR A 213 8.10 -3.00 -21.37
C THR A 213 7.90 -4.25 -22.25
N LEU A 214 8.12 -4.10 -23.56
CA LEU A 214 7.99 -5.19 -24.53
C LEU A 214 9.18 -6.16 -24.44
N CYS A 215 10.42 -5.66 -24.53
CA CYS A 215 11.63 -6.49 -24.59
C CYS A 215 12.60 -6.40 -23.39
N ASN A 216 12.30 -5.58 -22.38
CA ASN A 216 13.15 -5.28 -21.21
C ASN A 216 14.54 -4.71 -21.52
N ALA A 217 14.80 -4.28 -22.76
CA ALA A 217 16.02 -3.55 -23.07
C ALA A 217 16.04 -2.23 -22.29
N ARG A 218 17.17 -1.92 -21.67
CA ARG A 218 17.44 -0.56 -21.19
C ARG A 218 17.79 0.28 -22.41
N ILE A 219 16.94 1.23 -22.73
CA ILE A 219 17.04 2.13 -23.88
C ILE A 219 17.43 3.49 -23.34
N ARG A 220 18.44 4.12 -23.93
CA ARG A 220 18.67 5.54 -23.66
C ARG A 220 17.59 6.39 -24.32
N ILE A 221 17.32 7.57 -23.79
CA ILE A 221 16.27 8.47 -24.32
C ILE A 221 16.48 8.79 -25.81
N ASP A 222 17.72 8.99 -26.24
CA ASP A 222 18.10 9.26 -27.64
C ASP A 222 17.91 8.03 -28.56
N GLU A 223 17.89 6.83 -28.00
CA GLU A 223 17.63 5.58 -28.71
C GLU A 223 16.14 5.19 -28.72
N LEU A 224 15.28 5.87 -27.95
CA LEU A 224 13.89 5.50 -27.68
C LEU A 224 13.07 5.35 -28.97
N GLU A 225 13.18 6.29 -29.88
CA GLU A 225 12.43 6.29 -31.15
C GLU A 225 12.86 5.13 -32.06
N SER A 226 14.19 4.95 -32.21
CA SER A 226 14.75 3.85 -33.01
C SER A 226 14.42 2.47 -32.41
N HIS A 227 14.35 2.38 -31.07
CA HIS A 227 13.98 1.17 -30.36
C HIS A 227 12.49 0.88 -30.48
N SER A 228 11.62 1.89 -30.33
CA SER A 228 10.17 1.76 -30.46
C SER A 228 9.79 1.19 -31.83
N VAL A 229 10.38 1.69 -32.91
CA VAL A 229 10.14 1.20 -34.27
C VAL A 229 10.58 -0.27 -34.44
N LYS A 230 11.76 -0.64 -33.90
CA LYS A 230 12.27 -2.02 -33.96
C LYS A 230 11.49 -2.99 -33.07
N CYS A 231 11.05 -2.54 -31.91
CA CYS A 231 10.38 -3.37 -30.93
C CYS A 231 8.90 -3.60 -31.28
N SER A 232 8.24 -2.59 -31.88
CA SER A 232 6.83 -2.65 -32.29
C SER A 232 6.60 -3.43 -33.59
N SER A 233 7.60 -3.49 -34.47
CA SER A 233 7.48 -4.12 -35.80
C SER A 233 7.58 -5.65 -35.81
N GLY A 234 7.71 -6.31 -34.64
CA GLY A 234 7.70 -7.78 -34.53
C GLY A 234 8.85 -8.51 -35.24
N ASN A 235 9.76 -7.80 -35.90
CA ASN A 235 10.86 -8.34 -36.69
C ASN A 235 12.15 -8.59 -35.88
N ALA A 236 12.08 -8.63 -34.55
CA ALA A 236 13.20 -8.95 -33.66
C ALA A 236 13.62 -10.45 -33.69
N LYS A 237 13.51 -11.11 -34.85
CA LYS A 237 14.17 -12.39 -35.11
C LYS A 237 15.50 -12.12 -35.79
N LYS A 238 16.60 -12.39 -35.07
CA LYS A 238 17.99 -12.54 -35.56
C LYS A 238 18.86 -11.28 -35.72
N ALA A 239 18.90 -10.40 -34.73
CA ALA A 239 20.13 -9.62 -34.49
C ALA A 239 20.95 -10.36 -33.42
N ASN A 240 22.19 -10.70 -33.77
CA ASN A 240 23.09 -11.57 -33.01
C ASN A 240 23.27 -11.14 -31.54
N GLY A 241 23.13 -12.09 -30.62
CA GLY A 241 24.09 -12.21 -29.50
C GLY A 241 23.62 -12.01 -28.07
N SER A 242 22.47 -11.40 -27.79
CA SER A 242 21.90 -11.45 -26.43
C SER A 242 20.39 -11.28 -26.49
N GLY A 243 19.67 -12.40 -26.47
CA GLY A 243 18.23 -12.39 -26.23
C GLY A 243 17.91 -11.64 -24.93
N PRO A 244 16.69 -11.10 -24.80
CA PRO A 244 16.27 -10.43 -23.56
C PRO A 244 16.56 -11.37 -22.38
N LYS A 245 17.42 -10.92 -21.46
CA LYS A 245 17.79 -11.71 -20.29
C LYS A 245 16.51 -12.09 -19.58
N SER A 246 16.24 -13.39 -19.50
CA SER A 246 15.09 -13.93 -18.80
C SER A 246 15.04 -13.31 -17.40
N PRO A 247 13.85 -12.91 -16.93
CA PRO A 247 13.70 -12.38 -15.58
C PRO A 247 14.33 -13.35 -14.56
N THR A 248 15.18 -12.81 -13.68
CA THR A 248 16.09 -13.61 -12.85
C THR A 248 15.48 -13.96 -11.49
N GLN A 249 14.32 -13.40 -11.15
CA GLN A 249 13.65 -13.70 -9.88
C GLN A 249 12.87 -15.02 -10.01
N PRO A 250 13.19 -16.06 -9.22
CA PRO A 250 12.42 -17.30 -9.23
C PRO A 250 10.99 -17.05 -8.75
N GLY A 251 10.02 -17.77 -9.34
CA GLY A 251 8.61 -17.66 -8.95
C GLY A 251 7.89 -16.37 -9.36
N MET A 252 8.39 -15.64 -10.36
CA MET A 252 7.78 -14.43 -10.90
C MET A 252 6.65 -14.76 -11.88
N LEU A 253 5.53 -14.04 -11.77
CA LEU A 253 4.42 -14.03 -12.72
C LEU A 253 4.01 -12.58 -12.94
N VAL A 254 3.98 -12.13 -14.19
CA VAL A 254 3.59 -10.76 -14.56
C VAL A 254 2.70 -10.83 -15.78
N ALA A 255 1.55 -10.17 -15.73
CA ALA A 255 0.63 -10.07 -16.85
C ALA A 255 0.48 -8.61 -17.29
N THR A 256 0.38 -8.42 -18.60
CA THR A 256 0.09 -7.13 -19.24
C THR A 256 -1.10 -7.30 -20.18
N VAL A 257 -2.03 -6.34 -20.18
CA VAL A 257 -3.23 -6.39 -21.01
C VAL A 257 -3.23 -5.25 -22.01
N THR A 258 -3.65 -5.57 -23.23
CA THR A 258 -3.81 -4.63 -24.35
C THR A 258 -5.13 -4.93 -25.06
N CYS A 259 -5.77 -3.95 -25.72
CA CYS A 259 -6.93 -4.27 -26.58
C CYS A 259 -6.43 -5.04 -27.81
N ALA A 260 -7.12 -6.14 -28.16
CA ALA A 260 -6.76 -6.93 -29.33
C ALA A 260 -7.05 -6.08 -30.59
N GLN A 261 -6.08 -5.99 -31.51
CA GLN A 261 -6.28 -5.26 -32.77
C GLN A 261 -7.47 -5.86 -33.52
N ARG A 262 -8.45 -5.01 -33.89
CA ARG A 262 -9.53 -5.40 -34.81
C ARG A 262 -8.91 -5.82 -36.13
N LYS A 263 -8.83 -7.13 -36.39
CA LYS A 263 -8.59 -7.65 -37.73
C LYS A 263 -9.83 -7.34 -38.58
N GLY A 264 -9.87 -6.17 -39.23
CA GLY A 264 -10.73 -5.94 -40.40
C GLY A 264 -11.74 -4.79 -40.39
N SER A 265 -11.78 -3.91 -39.37
CA SER A 265 -12.71 -2.76 -39.42
C SER A 265 -12.03 -1.55 -40.09
N ILE A 266 -11.98 -1.60 -41.42
CA ILE A 266 -11.71 -0.43 -42.25
C ILE A 266 -13.06 0.30 -42.41
N VAL A 267 -13.16 1.45 -41.75
CA VAL A 267 -14.08 2.56 -42.06
C VAL A 267 -15.58 2.32 -41.76
N GLY A 268 -16.06 2.93 -40.67
CA GLY A 268 -17.41 3.53 -40.67
C GLY A 268 -18.47 3.01 -39.68
N GLY A 269 -18.15 2.19 -38.68
CA GLY A 269 -19.16 1.66 -37.75
C GLY A 269 -18.87 1.97 -36.27
N GLY A 270 -19.65 2.89 -35.69
CA GLY A 270 -19.98 3.11 -34.27
C GLY A 270 -18.91 2.97 -33.15
N PRO A 271 -19.20 3.44 -31.93
CA PRO A 271 -18.47 3.01 -30.74
C PRO A 271 -18.83 1.54 -30.44
N GLU A 272 -18.36 0.60 -31.27
CA GLU A 272 -18.48 -0.83 -30.98
C GLU A 272 -17.46 -1.23 -29.92
N GLU A 273 -17.96 -1.77 -28.81
CA GLU A 273 -17.22 -2.25 -27.63
C GLU A 273 -16.05 -3.18 -28.02
N CYS A 274 -14.83 -2.93 -27.51
CA CYS A 274 -13.70 -3.86 -27.64
C CYS A 274 -13.99 -5.09 -26.76
N ASN A 275 -14.53 -6.15 -27.38
CA ASN A 275 -14.94 -7.37 -26.66
C ASN A 275 -13.79 -8.36 -26.42
N SER A 276 -12.57 -8.05 -26.88
CA SER A 276 -11.42 -8.95 -26.75
C SER A 276 -10.15 -8.23 -26.31
N PHE A 277 -9.54 -8.77 -25.27
CA PHE A 277 -8.32 -8.28 -24.64
C PHE A 277 -7.20 -9.28 -24.90
N LYS A 278 -6.07 -8.78 -25.40
CA LYS A 278 -4.84 -9.54 -25.55
C LYS A 278 -4.06 -9.49 -24.23
N VAL A 279 -3.95 -10.65 -23.58
CA VAL A 279 -3.26 -10.87 -22.32
C VAL A 279 -1.88 -11.46 -22.62
N ILE A 280 -0.84 -10.75 -22.21
CA ILE A 280 0.56 -11.15 -22.36
C ILE A 280 1.08 -11.49 -20.96
N CYS A 281 1.43 -12.75 -20.73
CA CYS A 281 1.92 -13.23 -19.44
C CYS A 281 3.39 -13.65 -19.56
N LYS A 282 4.23 -13.14 -18.65
CA LYS A 282 5.65 -13.47 -18.51
C LYS A 282 5.86 -14.18 -17.18
N THR A 283 6.52 -15.33 -17.18
CA THR A 283 6.71 -16.12 -15.96
C THR A 283 8.03 -16.88 -15.90
N THR A 284 8.50 -17.09 -14.68
CA THR A 284 9.62 -17.99 -14.32
C THR A 284 9.14 -19.16 -13.46
N ILE A 285 7.83 -19.36 -13.34
CA ILE A 285 7.22 -20.44 -12.57
C ILE A 285 7.30 -21.73 -13.42
N PRO A 286 7.95 -22.80 -12.94
CA PRO A 286 8.22 -24.00 -13.73
C PRO A 286 6.96 -24.79 -14.12
N GLU A 287 5.84 -24.59 -13.42
CA GLU A 287 4.56 -25.23 -13.70
C GLU A 287 3.89 -24.73 -14.99
N TYR A 288 4.36 -23.62 -15.55
CA TYR A 288 3.89 -23.07 -16.82
C TYR A 288 4.65 -23.68 -18.01
N LYS A 289 3.93 -23.95 -19.11
CA LYS A 289 4.46 -24.57 -20.33
C LYS A 289 5.48 -23.69 -21.06
N GLN A 290 5.32 -22.37 -20.97
CA GLN A 290 6.17 -21.39 -21.66
C GLN A 290 6.40 -20.18 -20.73
N THR A 291 7.57 -19.56 -20.85
CA THR A 291 7.93 -18.36 -20.07
C THR A 291 7.24 -17.09 -20.56
N LEU A 292 6.72 -17.12 -21.80
CA LEU A 292 5.96 -16.04 -22.42
C LEU A 292 4.71 -16.64 -23.05
N LEU A 293 3.55 -16.23 -22.57
CA LEU A 293 2.24 -16.68 -23.03
C LEU A 293 1.47 -15.48 -23.58
N VAL A 294 0.72 -15.70 -24.64
CA VAL A 294 -0.16 -14.71 -25.22
C VAL A 294 -1.51 -15.37 -25.46
N SER A 295 -2.56 -14.81 -24.85
CA SER A 295 -3.92 -15.30 -25.00
C SER A 295 -4.88 -14.14 -25.26
N GLU A 296 -6.00 -14.44 -25.89
CA GLU A 296 -7.10 -13.49 -26.10
C GLU A 296 -8.26 -13.86 -25.19
N ARG A 297 -8.80 -12.90 -24.45
CA ARG A 297 -9.85 -13.10 -23.44
C ARG A 297 -10.94 -12.07 -23.61
N THR A 298 -12.18 -12.47 -23.44
CA THR A 298 -13.31 -11.53 -23.46
C THR A 298 -13.62 -11.00 -22.06
N LYS A 299 -14.50 -10.00 -21.98
CA LYS A 299 -15.04 -9.49 -20.71
C LYS A 299 -15.66 -10.61 -19.87
N GLU A 300 -16.42 -11.50 -20.52
CA GLU A 300 -17.10 -12.65 -19.90
C GLU A 300 -16.09 -13.66 -19.35
N ASP A 301 -14.96 -13.86 -20.03
CA ASP A 301 -13.90 -14.75 -19.54
C ASP A 301 -13.31 -14.25 -18.22
N PHE A 302 -13.07 -12.95 -18.09
CA PHE A 302 -12.57 -12.37 -16.84
C PHE A 302 -13.61 -12.43 -15.72
N LEU A 303 -14.88 -12.13 -16.01
CA LEU A 303 -15.96 -12.23 -15.03
C LEU A 303 -16.12 -13.67 -14.52
N TRP A 304 -16.12 -14.65 -15.44
CA TRP A 304 -16.13 -16.07 -15.10
C TRP A 304 -14.91 -16.45 -14.26
N PHE A 305 -13.73 -16.01 -14.66
CA PHE A 305 -12.48 -16.33 -13.98
C PHE A 305 -12.46 -15.80 -12.54
N ARG A 306 -12.83 -14.53 -12.32
CA ARG A 306 -12.98 -13.95 -10.97
C ARG A 306 -13.96 -14.75 -10.13
N LYS A 307 -15.17 -15.00 -10.64
CA LYS A 307 -16.22 -15.74 -9.91
C LYS A 307 -15.76 -17.15 -9.56
N THR A 308 -15.05 -17.81 -10.48
CA THR A 308 -14.56 -19.18 -10.24
C THR A 308 -13.45 -19.18 -9.18
N LEU A 309 -12.55 -18.19 -9.17
CA LEU A 309 -11.57 -18.04 -8.09
C LEU A 309 -12.24 -17.86 -6.73
N GLU A 310 -13.30 -17.06 -6.65
CA GLU A 310 -14.05 -16.82 -5.42
C GLU A 310 -14.69 -18.08 -4.85
N VAL A 311 -15.24 -18.94 -5.71
CA VAL A 311 -15.83 -20.22 -5.28
C VAL A 311 -14.75 -21.23 -4.89
N LEU A 312 -13.62 -21.29 -5.60
CA LEU A 312 -12.55 -22.23 -5.31
C LEU A 312 -11.70 -21.85 -4.09
N HIS A 313 -11.59 -20.55 -3.79
CA HIS A 313 -10.76 -20.00 -2.73
C HIS A 313 -11.56 -19.06 -1.82
N PRO A 314 -12.62 -19.55 -1.15
CA PRO A 314 -13.47 -18.67 -0.34
C PRO A 314 -12.75 -18.11 0.89
N GLU A 315 -11.65 -18.73 1.32
CA GLU A 315 -10.80 -18.23 2.41
C GLU A 315 -9.79 -17.15 1.99
N ARG A 316 -9.85 -16.70 0.72
CA ARG A 316 -8.92 -15.72 0.13
C ARG A 316 -9.65 -14.45 -0.29
N ILE A 317 -8.89 -13.36 -0.34
CA ILE A 317 -9.32 -12.08 -0.88
C ILE A 317 -9.08 -12.14 -2.39
N ILE A 318 -10.17 -12.25 -3.16
CA ILE A 318 -10.08 -12.25 -4.61
C ILE A 318 -10.04 -10.80 -5.09
N PRO A 319 -9.06 -10.41 -5.92
CA PRO A 319 -9.00 -9.04 -6.44
C PRO A 319 -10.31 -8.63 -7.12
N PRO A 320 -10.78 -7.40 -6.89
CA PRO A 320 -12.00 -6.90 -7.52
C PRO A 320 -11.80 -6.75 -9.03
N LEU A 321 -12.91 -6.78 -9.75
CA LEU A 321 -12.96 -6.48 -11.18
C LEU A 321 -14.32 -5.88 -11.50
N LYS A 322 -14.34 -4.60 -11.89
CA LYS A 322 -15.54 -3.89 -12.32
C LYS A 322 -15.34 -3.35 -13.73
N PHE A 323 -16.27 -3.64 -14.62
CA PHE A 323 -16.24 -3.09 -15.97
C PHE A 323 -17.08 -1.81 -16.02
N GLN A 324 -16.52 -0.79 -16.67
CA GLN A 324 -17.13 0.49 -16.97
C GLN A 324 -17.47 0.58 -18.46
N ASP A 325 -18.13 1.66 -18.88
CA ASP A 325 -18.43 1.92 -20.29
C ASP A 325 -17.19 2.38 -21.08
N ASP A 326 -16.18 2.91 -20.38
CA ASP A 326 -14.92 3.33 -20.99
C ASP A 326 -13.91 2.16 -21.16
N LEU A 327 -13.35 2.04 -22.36
CA LEU A 327 -12.37 1.00 -22.70
C LEU A 327 -11.03 1.22 -21.96
N ALA A 328 -10.58 2.46 -21.79
CA ALA A 328 -9.32 2.72 -21.12
C ALA A 328 -9.41 2.38 -19.62
N ALA A 329 -10.51 2.77 -18.96
CA ALA A 329 -10.84 2.37 -17.60
C ALA A 329 -10.90 0.84 -17.46
N ASN A 330 -11.56 0.14 -18.39
CA ASN A 330 -11.61 -1.33 -18.41
C ASN A 330 -10.21 -1.97 -18.53
N LEU A 331 -9.36 -1.46 -19.42
CA LEU A 331 -7.99 -1.96 -19.55
C LEU A 331 -7.19 -1.76 -18.26
N ARG A 332 -7.31 -0.59 -17.62
CA ARG A 332 -6.70 -0.33 -16.32
C ARG A 332 -7.19 -1.30 -15.26
N GLU A 333 -8.50 -1.53 -15.17
CA GLU A 333 -9.06 -2.39 -14.14
C GLU A 333 -8.69 -3.87 -14.33
N ILE A 334 -8.71 -4.39 -15.56
CA ILE A 334 -8.20 -5.74 -15.85
C ILE A 334 -6.70 -5.83 -15.50
N GLN A 335 -5.92 -4.80 -15.82
CA GLN A 335 -4.49 -4.76 -15.50
C GLN A 335 -4.26 -4.80 -13.98
N ARG A 336 -5.05 -4.06 -13.19
CA ARG A 336 -5.00 -4.10 -11.71
C ARG A 336 -5.40 -5.47 -11.18
N PHE A 337 -6.51 -6.02 -11.65
CA PHE A 337 -7.00 -7.36 -11.29
C PHE A 337 -5.93 -8.46 -11.52
N LEU A 338 -5.33 -8.50 -12.72
CA LEU A 338 -4.29 -9.47 -13.04
C LEU A 338 -3.00 -9.22 -12.26
N SER A 339 -2.58 -7.96 -12.09
CA SER A 339 -1.39 -7.60 -11.32
C SER A 339 -1.49 -8.11 -9.88
N ARG A 340 -2.63 -7.85 -9.22
CA ARG A 340 -2.92 -8.34 -7.86
C ARG A 340 -2.95 -9.87 -7.81
N THR A 341 -3.61 -10.51 -8.78
CA THR A 341 -3.67 -11.99 -8.87
C THR A 341 -2.28 -12.62 -9.04
N CYS A 342 -1.41 -12.02 -9.86
CA CYS A 342 -0.08 -12.56 -10.16
C CYS A 342 0.92 -12.37 -9.02
N VAL A 343 0.74 -11.36 -8.17
CA VAL A 343 1.58 -11.11 -6.98
C VAL A 343 1.09 -11.94 -5.78
N HIS A 344 -0.21 -12.24 -5.71
CA HIS A 344 -0.81 -12.97 -4.61
C HIS A 344 -0.18 -14.36 -4.42
N LYS A 345 0.29 -14.65 -3.21
CA LYS A 345 1.08 -15.85 -2.86
C LYS A 345 0.44 -17.17 -3.29
N VAL A 346 -0.86 -17.33 -3.03
CA VAL A 346 -1.62 -18.56 -3.33
C VAL A 346 -2.18 -18.54 -4.76
N LEU A 347 -2.94 -17.50 -5.14
CA LEU A 347 -3.58 -17.41 -6.45
C LEU A 347 -2.57 -17.54 -7.61
N LYS A 348 -1.38 -16.94 -7.54
CA LYS A 348 -0.39 -17.01 -8.65
C LYS A 348 0.04 -18.43 -9.03
N SER A 349 -0.01 -19.35 -8.06
CA SER A 349 0.37 -20.76 -8.23
C SER A 349 -0.85 -21.66 -8.48
N ASP A 350 -2.05 -21.09 -8.51
CA ASP A 350 -3.27 -21.84 -8.66
C ASP A 350 -3.44 -22.41 -10.07
N SER A 351 -4.02 -23.61 -10.15
CA SER A 351 -4.19 -24.32 -11.41
C SER A 351 -5.15 -23.63 -12.38
N LEU A 352 -6.18 -22.93 -11.87
CA LEU A 352 -7.11 -22.15 -12.66
C LEU A 352 -6.42 -20.92 -13.24
N VAL A 353 -5.61 -20.20 -12.46
CA VAL A 353 -4.85 -19.03 -12.91
C VAL A 353 -3.91 -19.42 -14.05
N ARG A 354 -3.17 -20.52 -13.89
CA ARG A 354 -2.32 -21.05 -14.97
C ARG A 354 -3.12 -21.41 -16.22
N LYS A 355 -4.23 -22.16 -16.09
CA LYS A 355 -5.09 -22.52 -17.23
C LYS A 355 -5.68 -21.28 -17.90
N PHE A 356 -6.04 -20.25 -17.14
CA PHE A 356 -6.55 -18.99 -17.68
C PHE A 356 -5.51 -18.29 -18.57
N PHE A 357 -4.22 -18.39 -18.28
CA PHE A 357 -3.17 -17.84 -19.15
C PHE A 357 -2.80 -18.75 -20.33
N GLU A 358 -2.79 -20.08 -20.12
CA GLU A 358 -2.30 -21.05 -21.12
C GLU A 358 -3.35 -21.57 -22.10
N ALA A 359 -4.61 -21.66 -21.68
CA ALA A 359 -5.65 -22.33 -22.44
C ALA A 359 -5.98 -21.57 -23.72
N THR A 360 -6.26 -22.31 -24.78
CA THR A 360 -7.03 -21.78 -25.92
C THR A 360 -8.48 -21.51 -25.49
N ASN A 361 -9.22 -20.69 -26.25
CA ASN A 361 -10.61 -20.38 -25.91
C ASN A 361 -11.48 -21.64 -25.80
N LYS A 362 -11.25 -22.62 -26.70
CA LYS A 362 -11.95 -23.92 -26.65
C LYS A 362 -11.66 -24.71 -25.38
N GLU A 363 -10.40 -24.75 -24.94
CA GLU A 363 -10.02 -25.41 -23.69
C GLU A 363 -10.58 -24.69 -22.46
N LEU A 364 -10.70 -23.35 -22.52
CA LEU A 364 -11.32 -22.55 -21.46
C LEU A 364 -12.83 -22.83 -21.33
N ASP A 365 -13.54 -22.97 -22.45
CA ASP A 365 -14.97 -23.32 -22.46
C ASP A 365 -15.22 -24.74 -21.95
N GLU A 366 -14.33 -25.68 -22.25
CA GLU A 366 -14.38 -27.03 -21.67
C GLU A 366 -14.12 -27.00 -20.17
N LEU A 367 -13.15 -26.20 -19.72
CA LEU A 367 -12.84 -26.01 -18.31
C LEU A 367 -14.04 -25.41 -17.55
N ARG A 368 -14.71 -24.41 -18.13
CA ARG A 368 -15.94 -23.79 -17.58
C ARG A 368 -17.02 -24.84 -17.32
N ARG A 369 -17.37 -25.64 -18.34
CA ARG A 369 -18.37 -26.71 -18.22
C ARG A 369 -18.00 -27.76 -17.17
N ASN A 370 -16.73 -28.14 -17.12
CA ASN A 370 -16.23 -29.15 -16.18
C ASN A 370 -16.22 -28.67 -14.73
N LEU A 371 -15.97 -27.38 -14.49
CA LEU A 371 -15.95 -26.80 -13.15
C LEU A 371 -17.36 -26.55 -12.63
N GLU A 372 -18.26 -26.00 -13.45
CA GLU A 372 -19.66 -25.75 -13.06
C GLU A 372 -20.35 -27.02 -12.53
N ALA A 373 -20.05 -28.18 -13.12
CA ALA A 373 -20.58 -29.47 -12.65
C ALA A 373 -19.99 -29.96 -11.31
N LYS A 374 -18.85 -29.40 -10.88
CA LYS A 374 -18.09 -29.83 -9.69
C LYS A 374 -18.11 -28.82 -8.55
N LEU A 375 -18.72 -27.66 -8.74
CA LEU A 375 -18.74 -26.64 -7.69
C LEU A 375 -19.52 -27.16 -6.48
N PRO A 376 -18.93 -27.11 -5.27
CA PRO A 376 -19.65 -27.50 -4.06
C PRO A 376 -20.83 -26.55 -3.87
N SER A 377 -21.98 -27.11 -3.46
CA SER A 377 -23.09 -26.28 -3.01
C SER A 377 -22.65 -25.54 -1.74
N PRO A 378 -22.79 -24.21 -1.65
CA PRO A 378 -22.50 -23.49 -0.43
C PRO A 378 -23.38 -24.02 0.71
N MET A 379 -22.82 -24.14 1.90
CA MET A 379 -23.62 -24.42 3.10
C MET A 379 -24.61 -23.29 3.33
N LYS A 380 -25.81 -23.65 3.79
CA LYS A 380 -26.80 -22.65 4.19
C LYS A 380 -26.27 -21.93 5.43
N HIS A 381 -26.33 -20.61 5.42
CA HIS A 381 -25.97 -19.80 6.56
C HIS A 381 -27.07 -19.87 7.62
N HIS A 382 -26.69 -20.15 8.84
CA HIS A 382 -27.58 -20.17 9.99
C HIS A 382 -27.11 -19.13 11.02
N LYS A 383 -28.07 -18.48 11.67
CA LYS A 383 -27.81 -17.51 12.73
C LYS A 383 -28.17 -18.15 14.08
N PRO A 384 -27.29 -18.12 15.09
CA PRO A 384 -27.60 -18.66 16.42
C PRO A 384 -28.72 -17.85 17.08
N ALA A 385 -29.42 -18.44 18.05
CA ALA A 385 -30.52 -17.75 18.73
C ALA A 385 -30.01 -16.61 19.63
N VAL A 386 -28.80 -16.76 20.16
CA VAL A 386 -28.12 -15.73 20.98
C VAL A 386 -26.89 -15.24 20.24
N GLU A 387 -26.92 -13.98 19.80
CA GLU A 387 -25.73 -13.29 19.30
C GLU A 387 -24.86 -12.89 20.48
N VAL A 388 -23.70 -13.52 20.61
CA VAL A 388 -22.68 -13.08 21.56
C VAL A 388 -21.70 -12.21 20.80
N GLU A 389 -21.83 -10.89 20.90
CA GLU A 389 -20.83 -9.97 20.36
C GLU A 389 -19.56 -10.02 21.23
N ASP A 390 -18.39 -10.24 20.62
CA ASP A 390 -17.10 -10.07 21.29
C ASP A 390 -16.45 -8.76 20.87
N GLN A 391 -16.75 -7.67 21.58
CA GLN A 391 -16.15 -6.37 21.26
C GLN A 391 -14.62 -6.39 21.40
N ASP A 392 -14.08 -7.33 22.18
CA ASP A 392 -12.65 -7.53 22.33
C ASP A 392 -12.04 -8.56 21.37
N GLY A 393 -12.88 -9.28 20.63
CA GLY A 393 -12.51 -10.30 19.67
C GLY A 393 -11.70 -9.73 18.52
N VAL A 394 -10.72 -10.50 18.04
CA VAL A 394 -9.84 -10.05 16.93
C VAL A 394 -10.64 -9.86 15.64
N LEU A 395 -11.63 -10.72 15.38
CA LEU A 395 -12.53 -10.59 14.23
C LEU A 395 -13.28 -9.26 14.23
N TYR A 396 -13.96 -8.94 15.34
CA TYR A 396 -14.68 -7.69 15.50
C TYR A 396 -13.77 -6.46 15.36
N LYS A 397 -12.59 -6.48 16.00
CA LYS A 397 -11.59 -5.40 15.89
C LYS A 397 -11.12 -5.21 14.44
N THR A 398 -10.88 -6.29 13.71
CA THR A 398 -10.50 -6.24 12.30
C THR A 398 -11.64 -5.73 11.41
N GLN A 399 -12.87 -6.23 11.61
CA GLN A 399 -14.06 -5.74 10.89
C GLN A 399 -14.24 -4.25 11.11
N LYS A 400 -14.24 -3.79 12.36
CA LYS A 400 -14.36 -2.36 12.70
C LYS A 400 -13.29 -1.50 12.02
N TYR A 401 -12.04 -1.97 11.97
CA TYR A 401 -10.97 -1.29 11.25
C TYR A 401 -11.26 -1.20 9.74
N VAL A 402 -11.64 -2.32 9.11
CA VAL A 402 -11.96 -2.39 7.69
C VAL A 402 -13.16 -1.50 7.35
N SER A 403 -14.23 -1.53 8.12
CA SER A 403 -15.41 -0.67 7.92
C SER A 403 -15.05 0.81 8.05
N GLN A 404 -14.24 1.20 9.05
CA GLN A 404 -13.80 2.58 9.19
C GLN A 404 -12.92 3.02 8.01
N LEU A 405 -12.06 2.12 7.52
CA LEU A 405 -11.23 2.38 6.35
C LEU A 405 -12.08 2.56 5.08
N LEU A 406 -13.11 1.73 4.88
CA LEU A 406 -14.07 1.87 3.78
C LEU A 406 -14.71 3.25 3.79
N MET A 407 -15.28 3.66 4.92
CA MET A 407 -15.90 4.98 5.07
C MET A 407 -14.94 6.13 4.76
N ASN A 408 -13.69 6.03 5.22
CA ASN A 408 -12.68 7.05 4.99
C ASN A 408 -12.27 7.12 3.50
N LEU A 409 -12.11 5.97 2.83
CA LEU A 409 -11.78 5.90 1.41
C LEU A 409 -12.95 6.37 0.54
N GLU A 410 -14.18 5.99 0.86
CA GLU A 410 -15.39 6.48 0.18
C GLU A 410 -15.49 8.01 0.28
N SER A 411 -15.30 8.57 1.47
CA SER A 411 -15.29 10.02 1.66
C SER A 411 -14.18 10.71 0.87
N LEU A 412 -13.02 10.07 0.73
CA LEU A 412 -11.90 10.62 -0.03
C LEU A 412 -12.17 10.58 -1.54
N VAL A 413 -12.70 9.47 -2.06
CA VAL A 413 -13.11 9.32 -3.46
C VAL A 413 -14.19 10.34 -3.80
N GLU A 414 -15.19 10.51 -2.95
CA GLU A 414 -16.26 11.49 -3.15
C GLU A 414 -15.73 12.92 -3.14
N HIS A 415 -14.77 13.23 -2.27
CA HIS A 415 -14.11 14.54 -2.25
C HIS A 415 -13.45 14.87 -3.61
N PHE A 416 -12.69 13.93 -4.18
CA PHE A 416 -12.04 14.13 -5.49
C PHE A 416 -13.05 14.26 -6.62
N ARG A 417 -14.14 13.47 -6.61
CA ARG A 417 -15.22 13.59 -7.60
C ARG A 417 -15.95 14.94 -7.52
N SER A 418 -16.24 15.40 -6.31
CA SER A 418 -16.95 16.65 -6.06
C SER A 418 -16.08 17.91 -6.29
N SER A 419 -14.76 17.82 -6.13
CA SER A 419 -13.80 18.92 -6.38
C SER A 419 -13.82 19.43 -7.83
N ASN A 420 -14.08 18.52 -8.78
CA ASN A 420 -14.08 18.80 -10.22
C ASN A 420 -15.23 19.72 -10.69
N ASN A 421 -16.31 19.86 -9.92
CA ASN A 421 -17.53 20.56 -10.37
C ASN A 421 -17.63 22.04 -9.94
N LYS A 422 -16.58 22.59 -9.31
CA LYS A 422 -16.56 24.01 -8.90
C LYS A 422 -15.72 24.84 -9.87
N THR A 423 -16.27 25.11 -11.05
CA THR A 423 -15.82 26.21 -11.91
C THR A 423 -16.55 27.47 -11.48
N GLY A 424 -15.91 28.30 -10.65
CA GLY A 424 -16.44 29.63 -10.37
C GLY A 424 -16.08 30.57 -11.53
N ASP A 425 -17.05 31.32 -12.04
CA ASP A 425 -16.80 32.51 -12.86
C ASP A 425 -15.89 33.46 -12.05
N GLY A 426 -14.62 33.49 -12.43
CA GLY A 426 -13.55 33.99 -11.59
C GLY A 426 -13.03 35.38 -11.94
N LEU A 427 -11.89 35.71 -11.32
CA LEU A 427 -11.13 36.94 -11.45
C LEU A 427 -10.62 37.12 -12.90
N SER A 428 -10.45 36.03 -13.65
CA SER A 428 -10.09 36.08 -15.08
C SER A 428 -11.10 36.86 -15.91
N GLN A 429 -12.40 36.75 -15.60
CA GLN A 429 -13.46 37.48 -16.29
C GLN A 429 -13.41 38.98 -15.94
N CYS A 430 -13.05 39.34 -14.71
CA CYS A 430 -12.83 40.74 -14.33
C CYS A 430 -11.70 41.37 -15.14
N PHE A 431 -10.55 40.69 -15.25
CA PHE A 431 -9.44 41.16 -16.09
C PHE A 431 -9.78 41.19 -17.57
N LYS A 432 -10.61 40.24 -18.04
CA LYS A 432 -11.11 40.24 -19.42
C LYS A 432 -11.93 41.50 -19.69
N MET A 433 -12.89 41.82 -18.82
CA MET A 433 -13.72 43.01 -18.95
C MET A 433 -12.89 44.31 -18.89
N LEU A 434 -11.86 44.37 -18.03
CA LEU A 434 -10.91 45.48 -18.01
C LEU A 434 -10.16 45.62 -19.35
N SER A 435 -9.71 44.51 -19.92
CA SER A 435 -9.02 44.51 -21.22
C SER A 435 -9.94 44.94 -22.37
N GLU A 436 -11.19 44.46 -22.37
CA GLU A 436 -12.19 44.79 -23.38
C GLU A 436 -12.62 46.27 -23.33
N GLY A 437 -12.58 46.89 -22.15
CA GLY A 437 -12.86 48.31 -21.95
C GLY A 437 -11.74 49.26 -22.38
N GLU A 438 -10.52 48.77 -22.57
CA GLU A 438 -9.36 49.58 -22.97
C GLU A 438 -9.27 49.75 -24.51
N PRO A 439 -8.80 50.91 -25.02
CA PRO A 439 -8.51 51.12 -26.44
C PRO A 439 -7.50 50.11 -26.99
N ALA A 440 -7.48 49.93 -28.32
CA ALA A 440 -6.49 49.06 -28.97
C ALA A 440 -5.06 49.54 -28.65
N ASP A 441 -4.13 48.59 -28.54
CA ASP A 441 -2.68 48.84 -28.42
C ASP A 441 -2.21 49.56 -27.14
N THR A 442 -3.04 49.63 -26.09
CA THR A 442 -2.59 50.14 -24.78
C THR A 442 -1.84 49.08 -23.96
N TYR A 443 -0.89 49.54 -23.14
CA TYR A 443 -0.19 48.70 -22.17
C TYR A 443 -1.16 47.96 -21.23
N LEU A 444 -2.17 48.68 -20.72
CA LEU A 444 -3.14 48.14 -19.78
C LEU A 444 -4.01 47.06 -20.43
N LYS A 445 -4.42 47.23 -21.69
CA LYS A 445 -5.14 46.21 -22.46
C LYS A 445 -4.34 44.92 -22.61
N SER A 446 -3.07 45.05 -23.01
CA SER A 446 -2.17 43.90 -23.21
C SER A 446 -1.97 43.10 -21.92
N ILE A 447 -1.72 43.80 -20.81
CA ILE A 447 -1.50 43.16 -19.51
C ILE A 447 -2.77 42.57 -18.93
N THR A 448 -3.89 43.28 -18.96
CA THR A 448 -5.16 42.76 -18.44
C THR A 448 -5.68 41.58 -19.28
N SER A 449 -5.46 41.58 -20.60
CA SER A 449 -5.72 40.41 -21.47
C SER A 449 -4.85 39.22 -21.09
N SER A 450 -3.55 39.45 -20.89
CA SER A 450 -2.60 38.40 -20.52
C SER A 450 -2.87 37.85 -19.13
N LEU A 451 -3.15 38.72 -18.15
CA LEU A 451 -3.62 38.36 -16.81
C LEU A 451 -4.92 37.58 -16.88
N SER A 452 -5.88 38.02 -17.68
CA SER A 452 -7.13 37.29 -17.89
C SER A 452 -6.87 35.88 -18.41
N SER A 453 -6.02 35.72 -19.44
CA SER A 453 -5.70 34.40 -19.98
C SER A 453 -4.95 33.53 -18.98
N ILE A 454 -3.95 34.07 -18.29
CA ILE A 454 -3.15 33.31 -17.32
C ILE A 454 -4.01 32.91 -16.13
N ILE A 455 -4.79 33.84 -15.57
CA ILE A 455 -5.70 33.55 -14.45
C ILE A 455 -6.78 32.58 -14.90
N ARG A 456 -7.30 32.70 -16.13
CA ARG A 456 -8.26 31.73 -16.67
C ARG A 456 -7.64 30.34 -16.79
N ASP A 457 -6.40 30.21 -17.23
CA ASP A 457 -5.72 28.92 -17.26
C ASP A 457 -5.51 28.36 -15.84
N LEU A 458 -5.22 29.23 -14.86
CA LEU A 458 -5.07 28.84 -13.45
C LEU A 458 -6.42 28.46 -12.81
N GLU A 459 -7.51 29.14 -13.18
CA GLU A 459 -8.88 28.90 -12.72
C GLU A 459 -9.51 27.69 -13.42
N ASN A 460 -9.17 27.47 -14.70
CA ASN A 460 -9.48 26.25 -15.45
C ASN A 460 -8.60 25.13 -14.91
N LYS A 461 -9.02 24.60 -13.76
CA LYS A 461 -8.53 23.40 -13.09
C LYS A 461 -8.12 22.30 -14.08
N ASN A 462 -8.91 22.09 -15.12
CA ASN A 462 -8.72 21.05 -16.13
C ASN A 462 -7.49 21.22 -17.04
N SER A 463 -6.88 22.41 -17.12
CA SER A 463 -5.71 22.65 -17.99
C SER A 463 -4.36 22.48 -17.30
N VAL A 464 -4.34 22.47 -15.95
CA VAL A 464 -3.10 22.40 -15.17
C VAL A 464 -3.12 21.24 -14.16
N ILE A 465 -4.28 20.82 -13.65
CA ILE A 465 -4.39 19.79 -12.61
C ILE A 465 -4.19 18.40 -13.23
N TYR A 466 -3.42 17.55 -12.55
CA TYR A 466 -3.50 16.09 -12.71
C TYR A 466 -4.94 15.69 -12.91
N ASP A 467 -5.22 14.71 -13.76
CA ASP A 467 -6.59 14.24 -13.86
C ASP A 467 -7.01 13.61 -12.51
N GLU A 468 -7.63 14.40 -11.63
CA GLU A 468 -8.12 13.96 -10.32
C GLU A 468 -9.15 12.82 -10.49
N SER A 469 -9.70 12.63 -11.70
CA SER A 469 -10.50 11.46 -12.02
C SER A 469 -9.67 10.17 -12.04
N VAL A 470 -8.43 10.18 -12.57
CA VAL A 470 -7.53 9.02 -12.54
C VAL A 470 -7.20 8.65 -11.10
N LEU A 471 -6.91 9.65 -10.26
CA LEU A 471 -6.70 9.43 -8.84
C LEU A 471 -7.94 8.82 -8.16
N ALA A 472 -9.13 9.35 -8.46
CA ALA A 472 -10.38 8.83 -7.93
C ALA A 472 -10.61 7.37 -8.36
N GLU A 473 -10.32 7.03 -9.62
CA GLU A 473 -10.39 5.65 -10.12
C GLU A 473 -9.38 4.71 -9.43
N ASP A 474 -8.15 5.18 -9.19
CA ASP A 474 -7.14 4.41 -8.46
C ASP A 474 -7.57 4.15 -7.00
N LEU A 475 -8.07 5.18 -6.32
CA LEU A 475 -8.61 5.07 -4.97
C LEU A 475 -9.86 4.18 -4.91
N GLU A 476 -10.73 4.25 -5.92
CA GLU A 476 -11.90 3.38 -6.04
C GLU A 476 -11.51 1.91 -6.22
N SER A 477 -10.49 1.62 -7.04
CA SER A 477 -10.00 0.24 -7.17
C SER A 477 -9.38 -0.29 -5.88
N ILE A 478 -8.77 0.58 -5.06
CA ILE A 478 -8.29 0.20 -3.71
C ILE A 478 -9.48 0.01 -2.75
N LEU A 479 -10.47 0.89 -2.78
CA LEU A 479 -11.71 0.77 -2.01
C LEU A 479 -12.37 -0.59 -2.26
N ASP A 480 -12.49 -0.99 -3.53
CA ASP A 480 -13.05 -2.28 -3.92
C ASP A 480 -12.25 -3.47 -3.38
N MET A 481 -10.93 -3.34 -3.29
CA MET A 481 -10.07 -4.36 -2.69
C MET A 481 -10.28 -4.44 -1.18
N VAL A 482 -10.52 -3.31 -0.51
CA VAL A 482 -10.91 -3.27 0.91
C VAL A 482 -12.30 -3.90 1.11
N GLN A 483 -13.24 -3.69 0.18
CA GLN A 483 -14.56 -4.35 0.20
C GLN A 483 -14.41 -5.87 0.09
N SER A 484 -13.53 -6.37 -0.79
CA SER A 484 -13.25 -7.81 -0.88
C SER A 484 -12.67 -8.41 0.41
N ALA A 485 -11.93 -7.61 1.20
CA ALA A 485 -11.48 -8.03 2.53
C ALA A 485 -12.63 -8.08 3.54
N ASP A 486 -13.53 -7.09 3.50
CA ASP A 486 -14.75 -7.07 4.31
C ASP A 486 -15.67 -8.26 4.02
N GLU A 487 -15.86 -8.60 2.73
CA GLU A 487 -16.60 -9.78 2.28
C GLU A 487 -15.99 -11.09 2.82
N LEU A 488 -14.66 -11.20 2.86
CA LEU A 488 -13.99 -12.35 3.50
C LEU A 488 -14.31 -12.42 5.00
N LEU A 489 -14.24 -11.29 5.72
CA LEU A 489 -14.56 -11.24 7.15
C LEU A 489 -16.02 -11.61 7.42
N CYS A 490 -16.95 -11.13 6.59
CA CYS A 490 -18.37 -11.50 6.66
C CYS A 490 -18.58 -13.01 6.42
N ARG A 491 -17.86 -13.62 5.47
CA ARG A 491 -17.91 -15.08 5.26
C ARG A 491 -17.39 -15.85 6.47
N VAL A 492 -16.32 -15.37 7.11
CA VAL A 492 -15.78 -15.98 8.34
C VAL A 492 -16.80 -15.86 9.47
N GLU A 493 -17.42 -14.70 9.66
CA GLU A 493 -18.48 -14.49 10.65
C GLU A 493 -19.68 -15.42 10.41
N ASN A 494 -20.11 -15.57 9.16
CA ASN A 494 -21.18 -16.51 8.80
C ASN A 494 -20.81 -17.97 9.12
N CYS A 495 -19.54 -18.37 8.96
CA CYS A 495 -19.08 -19.70 9.35
C CYS A 495 -19.09 -19.87 10.88
N VAL A 496 -18.70 -18.83 11.64
CA VAL A 496 -18.79 -18.82 13.11
C VAL A 496 -20.24 -18.96 13.55
N ASN A 497 -21.14 -18.15 12.99
CA ASN A 497 -22.57 -18.18 13.31
C ASN A 497 -23.21 -19.54 12.98
N THR A 498 -22.86 -20.12 11.84
CA THR A 498 -23.36 -21.44 11.42
C THR A 498 -22.86 -22.54 12.35
N PHE A 499 -21.59 -22.48 12.78
CA PHE A 499 -21.05 -23.43 13.75
C PHE A 499 -21.75 -23.31 15.12
N LEU A 500 -21.89 -22.09 15.64
CA LEU A 500 -22.55 -21.83 16.93
C LEU A 500 -24.03 -22.25 16.92
N TYR A 501 -24.74 -22.01 15.81
CA TYR A 501 -26.11 -22.46 15.62
C TYR A 501 -26.23 -23.98 15.77
N TRP A 502 -25.40 -24.75 15.06
CA TRP A 502 -25.48 -26.21 15.14
C TRP A 502 -25.00 -26.77 16.49
N GLU A 503 -24.07 -26.10 17.16
CA GLU A 503 -23.70 -26.43 18.54
C GLU A 503 -24.87 -26.19 19.52
N GLU A 504 -25.61 -25.10 19.35
CA GLU A 504 -26.81 -24.80 20.12
C GLU A 504 -27.92 -25.84 19.88
N GLU A 505 -28.20 -26.20 18.62
CA GLU A 505 -29.18 -27.23 18.27
C GLU A 505 -28.84 -28.59 18.90
N ILE A 506 -27.56 -28.99 18.90
CA ILE A 506 -27.12 -30.22 19.58
C ILE A 506 -27.47 -30.17 21.06
N ARG A 507 -27.17 -29.04 21.73
CA ARG A 507 -27.47 -28.87 23.16
C ARG A 507 -28.96 -28.94 23.44
N VAL A 508 -29.79 -28.28 22.62
CA VAL A 508 -31.25 -28.34 22.73
C VAL A 508 -31.76 -29.77 22.61
N PHE A 509 -31.27 -30.56 21.64
CA PHE A 509 -31.67 -31.96 21.50
C PHE A 509 -31.16 -32.86 22.64
N GLU A 510 -29.99 -32.58 23.21
CA GLU A 510 -29.49 -33.27 24.40
C GLU A 510 -30.37 -32.99 25.63
N GLU A 511 -30.77 -31.75 25.83
CA GLU A 511 -31.69 -31.34 26.91
C GLU A 511 -33.05 -32.03 26.74
N MET A 512 -33.66 -31.97 25.56
CA MET A 512 -34.93 -32.67 25.26
C MET A 512 -34.85 -34.18 25.51
N LYS A 513 -33.70 -34.81 25.19
CA LYS A 513 -33.46 -36.23 25.45
C LYS A 513 -33.38 -36.53 26.95
N THR A 514 -32.79 -35.64 27.74
CA THR A 514 -32.74 -35.80 29.21
C THR A 514 -34.11 -35.59 29.88
N GLU A 515 -34.98 -34.75 29.29
CA GLU A 515 -36.34 -34.51 29.77
C GLU A 515 -37.33 -35.64 29.42
N GLY A 516 -36.88 -36.67 28.69
CA GLY A 516 -37.71 -37.84 28.36
C GLY A 516 -38.73 -37.58 27.25
N LEU A 517 -38.63 -36.47 26.51
CA LEU A 517 -39.37 -36.31 25.27
C LEU A 517 -38.78 -37.26 24.22
N VAL A 518 -39.60 -38.13 23.64
CA VAL A 518 -39.14 -39.12 22.63
C VAL A 518 -39.46 -38.66 21.21
N THR A 519 -40.43 -37.77 21.05
CA THR A 519 -40.91 -37.32 19.73
C THR A 519 -40.95 -35.80 19.67
N SER A 520 -40.31 -35.22 18.66
CA SER A 520 -40.45 -33.79 18.35
C SER A 520 -41.87 -33.48 17.87
N SER A 521 -42.26 -32.19 17.92
CA SER A 521 -43.55 -31.69 17.40
C SER A 521 -43.80 -32.02 15.92
N ASN A 522 -42.75 -32.37 15.17
CA ASN A 522 -42.80 -32.74 13.75
C ASN A 522 -42.79 -34.25 13.50
N GLY A 523 -42.94 -35.08 14.54
CA GLY A 523 -42.99 -36.55 14.41
C GLY A 523 -41.65 -37.22 14.07
N LYS A 524 -40.55 -36.44 13.99
CA LYS A 524 -39.19 -36.98 13.84
C LYS A 524 -38.65 -37.43 15.21
N ASP A 525 -38.01 -38.60 15.22
CA ASP A 525 -37.24 -39.11 16.37
C ASP A 525 -36.12 -38.12 16.73
N ILE A 526 -36.05 -37.74 18.00
CA ILE A 526 -35.04 -36.81 18.53
C ILE A 526 -33.63 -37.35 18.31
N THR A 527 -33.45 -38.67 18.34
CA THR A 527 -32.17 -39.31 18.06
C THR A 527 -31.69 -39.03 16.63
N HIS A 528 -32.61 -39.04 15.66
CA HIS A 528 -32.30 -38.72 14.27
C HIS A 528 -31.95 -37.23 14.12
N LEU A 529 -32.73 -36.33 14.73
CA LEU A 529 -32.45 -34.89 14.69
C LEU A 529 -31.10 -34.54 15.31
N TRP A 530 -30.76 -35.15 16.46
CA TRP A 530 -29.47 -34.98 17.10
C TRP A 530 -28.32 -35.48 16.21
N ALA A 531 -28.49 -36.63 15.54
CA ALA A 531 -27.48 -37.16 14.63
C ALA A 531 -27.27 -36.26 13.41
N GLU A 532 -28.35 -35.71 12.84
CA GLU A 532 -28.29 -34.73 11.75
C GLU A 532 -27.58 -33.44 12.19
N ALA A 533 -27.98 -32.87 13.33
CA ALA A 533 -27.34 -31.68 13.90
C ALA A 533 -25.85 -31.90 14.21
N SER A 534 -25.50 -33.08 14.74
CA SER A 534 -24.10 -33.48 15.00
C SER A 534 -23.27 -33.55 13.71
N SER A 535 -23.84 -34.12 12.65
CA SER A 535 -23.19 -34.16 11.33
C SER A 535 -23.01 -32.76 10.74
N ASN A 536 -24.03 -31.91 10.84
CA ASN A 536 -23.97 -30.53 10.33
C ASN A 536 -23.00 -29.67 11.14
N CYS A 537 -22.97 -29.82 12.46
CA CYS A 537 -22.01 -29.15 13.34
C CYS A 537 -20.57 -29.53 12.98
N ARG A 538 -20.29 -30.82 12.76
CA ARG A 538 -18.98 -31.28 12.30
C ARG A 538 -18.59 -30.64 10.97
N THR A 539 -19.52 -30.61 10.01
CA THR A 539 -19.28 -29.99 8.69
C THR A 539 -19.02 -28.48 8.82
N ALA A 540 -19.83 -27.77 9.61
CA ALA A 540 -19.65 -26.33 9.88
C ALA A 540 -18.31 -26.05 10.57
N LYS A 541 -17.88 -26.94 11.48
CA LYS A 541 -16.58 -26.86 12.14
C LYS A 541 -15.44 -27.03 11.14
N ASP A 542 -15.50 -28.05 10.29
CA ASP A 542 -14.48 -28.30 9.26
C ASP A 542 -14.38 -27.11 8.29
N GLU A 543 -15.52 -26.49 7.94
CA GLU A 543 -15.56 -25.28 7.12
C GLU A 543 -14.96 -24.06 7.84
N LEU A 544 -15.32 -23.83 9.10
CA LEU A 544 -14.74 -22.75 9.91
C LEU A 544 -13.23 -22.91 10.07
N GLU A 545 -12.76 -24.13 10.35
CA GLU A 545 -11.33 -24.46 10.43
C GLU A 545 -10.62 -24.18 9.10
N ARG A 546 -11.24 -24.55 7.97
CA ARG A 546 -10.73 -24.28 6.62
C ARG A 546 -10.59 -22.77 6.38
N MET A 547 -11.62 -21.98 6.69
CA MET A 547 -11.63 -20.52 6.53
C MET A 547 -10.59 -19.83 7.43
N CYS A 548 -10.46 -20.25 8.68
CA CYS A 548 -9.54 -19.65 9.64
C CYS A 548 -8.07 -20.08 9.47
N ARG A 549 -7.78 -21.16 8.74
CA ARG A 549 -6.42 -21.74 8.64
C ARG A 549 -5.38 -20.73 8.19
N HIS A 550 -5.71 -19.92 7.19
CA HIS A 550 -4.79 -18.95 6.57
C HIS A 550 -5.24 -17.49 6.71
N LEU A 551 -6.35 -17.23 7.39
CA LEU A 551 -6.93 -15.89 7.50
C LEU A 551 -5.94 -14.85 8.02
N SER A 552 -5.13 -15.18 9.03
CA SER A 552 -4.14 -14.24 9.56
C SER A 552 -3.01 -13.93 8.57
N GLU A 553 -2.63 -14.87 7.71
CA GLU A 553 -1.60 -14.65 6.70
C GLU A 553 -2.17 -13.83 5.54
N GLU A 554 -3.42 -14.15 5.17
CA GLU A 554 -4.19 -13.44 4.15
C GLU A 554 -4.39 -11.97 4.51
N LEU A 555 -4.87 -11.67 5.72
CA LEU A 555 -5.09 -10.30 6.19
C LEU A 555 -3.78 -9.50 6.28
N LYS A 556 -2.66 -10.15 6.61
CA LYS A 556 -1.33 -9.50 6.59
C LYS A 556 -0.88 -9.16 5.18
N GLU A 557 -1.10 -10.06 4.23
CA GLU A 557 -0.79 -9.82 2.83
C GLU A 557 -1.64 -8.68 2.28
N PHE A 558 -2.94 -8.69 2.57
CA PHE A 558 -3.85 -7.61 2.23
C PHE A 558 -3.40 -6.27 2.81
N ASP A 559 -3.07 -6.22 4.10
CA ASP A 559 -2.67 -4.98 4.76
C ASP A 559 -1.41 -4.38 4.11
N TYR A 560 -0.39 -5.23 3.90
CA TYR A 560 0.83 -4.85 3.19
C TYR A 560 0.55 -4.37 1.77
N ARG A 561 -0.29 -5.09 1.02
CA ARG A 561 -0.57 -4.77 -0.38
C ARG A 561 -1.35 -3.47 -0.52
N LYS A 562 -2.38 -3.28 0.31
CA LYS A 562 -3.13 -2.03 0.44
C LYS A 562 -2.21 -0.85 0.72
N GLU A 563 -1.29 -0.97 1.68
CA GLU A 563 -0.35 0.11 2.00
C GLU A 563 0.58 0.46 0.84
N GLN A 564 1.09 -0.55 0.12
CA GLN A 564 1.92 -0.33 -1.06
C GLN A 564 1.15 0.39 -2.17
N GLU A 565 -0.09 0.00 -2.46
CA GLU A 565 -0.90 0.63 -3.49
C GLU A 565 -1.31 2.06 -3.10
N LEU A 566 -1.76 2.29 -1.86
CA LEU A 566 -2.07 3.65 -1.38
C LEU A 566 -0.84 4.56 -1.41
N LYS A 567 0.32 4.04 -0.99
CA LYS A 567 1.57 4.79 -1.04
C LYS A 567 1.91 5.21 -2.46
N GLN A 568 1.77 4.30 -3.43
CA GLN A 568 2.05 4.60 -4.84
C GLN A 568 1.11 5.70 -5.35
N VAL A 569 -0.19 5.57 -5.08
CA VAL A 569 -1.21 6.54 -5.45
C VAL A 569 -0.92 7.93 -4.85
N PHE A 570 -0.49 7.99 -3.59
CA PHE A 570 -0.13 9.26 -2.94
C PHE A 570 1.16 9.88 -3.47
N ILE A 571 2.14 9.06 -3.86
CA ILE A 571 3.36 9.55 -4.53
C ILE A 571 2.99 10.17 -5.88
N GLU A 572 2.23 9.45 -6.71
CA GLU A 572 1.81 9.94 -8.02
C GLU A 572 0.98 11.23 -7.91
N TYR A 573 0.08 11.31 -6.92
CA TYR A 573 -0.65 12.53 -6.63
C TYR A 573 0.29 13.67 -6.21
N ALA A 574 1.22 13.42 -5.28
CA ALA A 574 2.14 14.44 -4.79
C ALA A 574 3.08 14.96 -5.89
N GLU A 575 3.63 14.07 -6.72
CA GLU A 575 4.43 14.40 -7.89
C GLU A 575 3.63 15.25 -8.87
N SER A 576 2.40 14.86 -9.18
CA SER A 576 1.62 15.66 -10.11
C SER A 576 1.21 17.01 -9.54
N ARG A 577 0.87 17.10 -8.24
CA ARG A 577 0.64 18.38 -7.57
C ARG A 577 1.89 19.27 -7.58
N PHE A 578 3.07 18.69 -7.43
CA PHE A 578 4.33 19.42 -7.53
C PHE A 578 4.50 20.04 -8.93
N ASP A 579 4.32 19.24 -9.99
CA ASP A 579 4.39 19.73 -11.39
C ASP A 579 3.39 20.87 -11.67
N VAL A 580 2.18 20.76 -11.11
CA VAL A 580 1.14 21.80 -11.20
C VAL A 580 1.63 23.10 -10.57
N PHE A 581 2.18 23.02 -9.37
CA PHE A 581 2.65 24.20 -8.64
C PHE A 581 3.87 24.84 -9.29
N GLU A 582 4.78 24.05 -9.85
CA GLU A 582 5.94 24.55 -10.60
C GLU A 582 5.51 25.31 -11.87
N LYS A 583 4.55 24.75 -12.63
CA LYS A 583 3.95 25.44 -13.78
C LYS A 583 3.23 26.72 -13.37
N MET A 584 2.48 26.68 -12.27
CA MET A 584 1.79 27.85 -11.74
C MET A 584 2.76 28.94 -11.29
N GLN A 585 3.84 28.58 -10.60
CA GLN A 585 4.91 29.50 -10.21
C GLN A 585 5.54 30.16 -11.45
N SER A 586 5.83 29.36 -12.49
CA SER A 586 6.40 29.86 -13.74
C SER A 586 5.47 30.86 -14.44
N LYS A 587 4.15 30.59 -14.45
CA LYS A 587 3.14 31.53 -14.99
C LYS A 587 3.09 32.83 -14.19
N TRP A 588 3.08 32.78 -12.86
CA TRP A 588 3.11 33.97 -12.02
C TRP A 588 4.41 34.77 -12.16
N PHE A 589 5.53 34.10 -12.35
CA PHE A 589 6.80 34.75 -12.64
C PHE A 589 6.74 35.52 -13.97
N GLY A 590 6.15 34.94 -15.01
CA GLY A 590 5.89 35.62 -16.27
C GLY A 590 5.02 36.87 -16.11
N VAL A 591 3.92 36.77 -15.36
CA VAL A 591 3.05 37.91 -15.02
C VAL A 591 3.84 39.03 -14.33
N LYS A 592 4.68 38.67 -13.36
CA LYS A 592 5.49 39.65 -12.64
C LYS A 592 6.43 40.39 -13.59
N LEU A 593 7.14 39.67 -14.46
CA LEU A 593 8.03 40.28 -15.46
C LEU A 593 7.28 41.26 -16.39
N MET A 594 6.06 40.91 -16.80
CA MET A 594 5.23 41.81 -17.60
C MET A 594 4.87 43.09 -16.84
N LEU A 595 4.53 42.98 -15.56
CA LEU A 595 4.16 44.13 -14.71
C LEU A 595 5.37 45.01 -14.34
N ASP A 596 6.56 44.42 -14.26
CA ASP A 596 7.82 45.13 -13.97
C ASP A 596 8.34 45.92 -15.20
N THR A 597 7.68 45.82 -16.37
CA THR A 597 8.07 46.54 -17.58
C THR A 597 7.62 48.00 -17.51
N ASP A 598 8.52 48.94 -17.86
CA ASP A 598 8.20 50.37 -17.85
C ASP A 598 7.07 50.73 -18.82
N ILE A 599 6.15 51.59 -18.36
CA ILE A 599 5.02 52.05 -19.17
C ILE A 599 5.49 53.10 -20.17
N VAL A 600 5.59 52.71 -21.44
CA VAL A 600 5.94 53.61 -22.54
C VAL A 600 4.84 54.67 -22.75
N PRO A 601 5.16 55.97 -22.80
CA PRO A 601 4.16 57.03 -23.00
C PRO A 601 3.28 56.86 -24.23
N SER A 602 3.83 56.32 -25.33
CA SER A 602 3.12 56.08 -26.59
C SER A 602 2.09 54.94 -26.55
N LEU A 603 2.04 54.17 -25.45
CA LEU A 603 1.10 53.05 -25.26
C LEU A 603 0.00 53.40 -24.24
N ARG A 604 -0.23 54.69 -24.00
CA ARG A 604 -1.26 55.20 -23.10
C ARG A 604 -2.55 55.46 -23.88
N ALA A 605 -3.68 55.21 -23.23
CA ALA A 605 -4.99 55.51 -23.80
C ALA A 605 -5.22 57.01 -24.09
N ILE A 606 -4.48 57.88 -23.41
CA ILE A 606 -4.54 59.34 -23.54
C ILE A 606 -3.12 59.83 -23.80
N ASP A 607 -2.84 60.23 -25.05
CA ASP A 607 -1.60 60.88 -25.45
C ASP A 607 -1.91 62.31 -25.91
N PHE A 608 -1.37 63.31 -25.21
CA PHE A 608 -1.56 64.73 -25.55
C PHE A 608 -0.63 65.19 -26.67
N ASN A 609 0.30 64.33 -27.11
CA ASN A 609 1.28 64.64 -28.15
C ASN A 609 0.94 63.97 -29.49
N ASP A 610 -0.15 63.19 -29.58
CA ASP A 610 -0.60 62.64 -30.85
C ASP A 610 -1.28 63.75 -31.68
N PRO A 611 -0.70 64.19 -32.80
CA PRO A 611 -1.28 65.25 -33.63
C PRO A 611 -2.62 64.85 -34.28
N ASN A 612 -3.04 63.58 -34.16
CA ASN A 612 -4.30 63.06 -34.71
C ASN A 612 -5.41 62.84 -33.66
N SER A 613 -5.17 63.10 -32.37
CA SER A 613 -6.17 62.93 -31.29
C SER A 613 -7.09 64.12 -31.10
#